data_AF-A0ABD4DR80-F1
#
_entry.id   AF-A0ABD4DR80-F1
#
_cell.length_a   1.000
_cell.length_b   1.000
_cell.length_c   1.000
_cell.angle_alpha   90.00
_cell.angle_beta   90.00
_cell.angle_gamma   90.00
#
_symmetry.space_group_name_H-M   'P 1'
#
loop_
_entity.id
_entity.type
_entity.pdbx_description
1 polymer ?
#
loop_
_entity_poly.entity_id
_entity_poly.type
_entity_poly.pdbx_seq_one_letter_code
_entity_poly.pdbx_strand_id
1 'polypeptide(L)'
;MNKKEKNNQDSYINKYLIDSFNKLGKPQADLVIELGKSQPYVSALVNGKKKVGKEVAKQLHELYGFDEGLILTGEYKKSTDEQFKEQNTFENLPINKQLEILHKENKALKREIDRMSIMMEISFSTLMAHFDIDSPEEKHKENEPKSKSKAN
;
A
#
# COMPACT_ATOMS: atom_id res chain seq x y z
N MET A 1 -42.97 -15.90 -29.67
CA MET A 1 -42.29 -16.34 -28.43
C MET A 1 -40.80 -16.17 -28.61
N ASN A 2 -40.12 -15.41 -27.74
CA ASN A 2 -38.73 -15.68 -27.35
C ASN A 2 -38.44 -14.89 -26.09
N LYS A 3 -38.40 -15.61 -24.96
CA LYS A 3 -38.03 -15.08 -23.65
C LYS A 3 -36.64 -14.48 -23.78
N LYS A 4 -36.53 -13.15 -23.63
CA LYS A 4 -35.25 -12.49 -23.39
C LYS A 4 -34.77 -13.00 -22.03
N GLU A 5 -33.98 -14.07 -22.03
CA GLU A 5 -33.26 -14.50 -20.84
C GLU A 5 -32.34 -13.36 -20.44
N LYS A 6 -32.70 -12.67 -19.35
CA LYS A 6 -31.82 -11.74 -18.66
C LYS A 6 -30.68 -12.58 -18.07
N ASN A 7 -29.66 -12.83 -18.88
CA ASN A 7 -28.44 -13.50 -18.47
C ASN A 7 -27.64 -12.53 -17.60
N ASN A 8 -28.04 -12.45 -16.34
CA ASN A 8 -27.42 -11.66 -15.30
C ASN A 8 -26.47 -12.58 -14.54
N GLN A 9 -25.30 -12.88 -15.13
CA GLN A 9 -24.17 -13.22 -14.25
C GLN A 9 -23.99 -12.04 -13.29
N ASP A 10 -23.68 -12.34 -12.03
CA ASP A 10 -23.52 -11.33 -10.99
C ASP A 10 -22.67 -10.18 -11.51
N SER A 11 -23.11 -8.94 -11.24
CA SER A 11 -22.43 -7.70 -11.65
C SER A 11 -20.92 -7.77 -11.40
N TYR A 12 -20.54 -8.45 -10.32
CA TYR A 12 -19.17 -8.70 -9.92
C TYR A 12 -18.36 -9.58 -10.90
N ILE A 13 -18.91 -10.72 -11.35
CA ILE A 13 -18.24 -11.62 -12.29
C ILE A 13 -18.01 -10.90 -13.63
N ASN A 14 -19.01 -10.16 -14.10
CA ASN A 14 -18.91 -9.41 -15.35
C ASN A 14 -17.82 -8.35 -15.25
N LYS A 15 -17.77 -7.62 -14.12
CA LYS A 15 -16.74 -6.62 -13.85
C LYS A 15 -15.35 -7.27 -13.82
N TYR A 16 -15.20 -8.40 -13.13
CA TYR A 16 -13.94 -9.13 -13.07
C TYR A 16 -13.43 -9.53 -14.47
N LEU A 17 -14.30 -10.08 -15.32
CA LEU A 17 -13.94 -10.46 -16.68
C LEU A 17 -13.50 -9.24 -17.50
N ILE A 18 -14.28 -8.15 -17.49
CA ILE A 18 -13.94 -6.91 -18.19
C ILE A 18 -12.58 -6.39 -17.72
N ASP A 19 -12.36 -6.28 -16.41
CA ASP A 19 -11.12 -5.77 -15.83
C ASP A 19 -9.93 -6.67 -16.19
N SER A 20 -10.12 -7.99 -16.16
CA SER A 20 -9.06 -8.96 -16.48
C SER A 20 -8.67 -8.92 -17.96
N PHE A 21 -9.65 -8.84 -18.87
CA PHE A 21 -9.37 -8.69 -20.31
C PHE A 21 -8.75 -7.33 -20.65
N ASN A 22 -9.18 -6.26 -19.98
CA ASN A 22 -8.56 -4.93 -20.14
C ASN A 22 -7.10 -4.94 -19.71
N LYS A 23 -6.77 -5.60 -18.59
CA LYS A 23 -5.39 -5.77 -18.11
C LYS A 23 -4.55 -6.64 -19.03
N LEU A 24 -5.15 -7.65 -19.64
CA LEU A 24 -4.49 -8.53 -20.60
C LEU A 24 -4.04 -7.77 -21.87
N GLY A 25 -4.77 -6.72 -22.26
CA GLY A 25 -4.36 -5.80 -23.34
C GLY A 25 -4.29 -6.43 -24.74
N LYS A 26 -4.85 -7.64 -24.92
CA LYS A 26 -4.84 -8.36 -26.20
C LYS A 26 -5.99 -7.92 -27.12
N PRO A 27 -5.76 -7.83 -28.45
CA PRO A 27 -6.83 -7.55 -29.40
C PRO A 27 -7.80 -8.74 -29.50
N GLN A 28 -9.09 -8.46 -29.76
CA GLN A 28 -10.12 -9.50 -29.82
C GLN A 28 -9.87 -10.55 -30.92
N ALA A 29 -9.17 -10.19 -32.00
CA ALA A 29 -8.81 -11.12 -33.07
C ALA A 29 -7.90 -12.26 -32.56
N ASP A 30 -6.94 -11.94 -31.70
CA ASP A 30 -6.04 -12.94 -31.10
C ASP A 30 -6.82 -13.83 -30.13
N LEU A 31 -7.71 -13.23 -29.32
CA LEU A 31 -8.56 -13.97 -28.39
C LEU A 31 -9.49 -14.98 -29.10
N VAL A 32 -9.97 -14.66 -30.31
CA VAL A 32 -10.76 -15.59 -31.14
C VAL A 32 -9.96 -16.82 -31.53
N ILE A 33 -8.71 -16.61 -31.94
CA ILE A 33 -7.81 -17.69 -32.35
C ILE A 33 -7.43 -18.54 -31.13
N GLU A 34 -6.99 -17.90 -30.05
CA GLU A 34 -6.52 -18.55 -28.82
C GLU A 34 -7.64 -19.32 -28.10
N LEU A 35 -8.86 -18.76 -28.04
CA LEU A 35 -9.99 -19.44 -27.41
C LEU A 35 -10.65 -20.49 -28.32
N GLY A 36 -10.40 -20.43 -29.64
CA GLY A 36 -11.08 -21.26 -30.62
C GLY A 36 -12.60 -21.05 -30.62
N LYS A 37 -13.07 -19.82 -30.35
CA LYS A 37 -14.49 -19.45 -30.26
C LYS A 37 -14.83 -18.40 -31.32
N SER A 38 -16.11 -18.31 -31.70
CA SER A 38 -16.54 -17.32 -32.69
C SER A 38 -16.39 -15.88 -32.19
N GLN A 39 -16.18 -14.94 -33.10
CA GLN A 39 -16.06 -13.51 -32.79
C GLN A 39 -17.23 -12.97 -31.94
N PRO A 40 -18.51 -13.30 -32.21
CA PRO A 40 -19.62 -12.88 -31.35
C PRO A 40 -19.54 -13.45 -29.92
N TYR A 41 -19.03 -14.68 -29.78
CA TYR A 41 -18.84 -15.30 -28.47
C TYR A 41 -17.77 -14.54 -27.66
N VAL A 42 -16.61 -14.29 -28.26
CA VAL A 42 -15.50 -13.58 -27.63
C VAL A 42 -15.89 -12.15 -27.27
N SER A 43 -16.58 -11.44 -28.19
CA SER A 43 -17.08 -10.09 -27.91
C SER A 43 -18.04 -10.08 -26.71
N ALA A 44 -18.95 -11.06 -26.61
CA ALA A 44 -19.85 -11.16 -25.46
C ALA A 44 -19.09 -11.50 -24.16
N LEU A 45 -18.04 -12.31 -24.24
CA LEU A 45 -17.20 -12.68 -23.10
C LEU A 45 -16.38 -11.50 -22.56
N VAL A 46 -15.66 -10.80 -23.44
CA VAL A 46 -14.82 -9.64 -23.08
C VAL A 46 -15.65 -8.50 -22.48
N ASN A 47 -16.89 -8.33 -22.96
CA ASN A 47 -17.80 -7.33 -22.44
C ASN A 47 -18.59 -7.78 -21.20
N GLY A 48 -18.28 -8.95 -20.62
CA GLY A 48 -18.98 -9.48 -19.44
C GLY A 48 -20.47 -9.76 -19.67
N LYS A 49 -20.89 -10.00 -20.92
CA LYS A 49 -22.28 -10.30 -21.30
C LYS A 49 -22.54 -11.79 -21.49
N LYS A 50 -21.48 -12.61 -21.48
CA LYS A 50 -21.54 -14.05 -21.71
C LYS A 50 -21.39 -14.80 -20.39
N LYS A 51 -22.37 -15.65 -20.09
CA LYS A 51 -22.26 -16.61 -18.98
C LYS A 51 -21.10 -17.57 -19.22
N VAL A 52 -20.18 -17.62 -18.26
CA VAL A 52 -19.02 -18.50 -18.28
C VAL A 52 -19.31 -19.75 -17.46
N GLY A 53 -19.10 -20.92 -18.06
CA GLY A 53 -19.20 -22.22 -17.39
C GLY A 53 -17.82 -22.80 -17.07
N LYS A 54 -17.79 -23.93 -16.37
CA LYS A 54 -16.57 -24.59 -15.87
C LYS A 54 -15.48 -24.76 -16.92
N GLU A 55 -15.81 -25.27 -18.09
CA GLU A 55 -14.84 -25.52 -19.17
C GLU A 55 -14.15 -24.23 -19.63
N VAL A 56 -14.92 -23.15 -19.75
CA VAL A 56 -14.41 -21.86 -20.24
C VAL A 56 -13.64 -21.14 -19.14
N ALA A 57 -14.09 -21.24 -17.89
CA ALA A 57 -13.35 -20.71 -16.75
C ALA A 57 -11.97 -21.39 -16.62
N LYS A 58 -11.92 -22.71 -16.76
CA LYS A 58 -10.67 -23.49 -16.80
C LYS A 58 -9.78 -23.07 -17.98
N GLN A 59 -10.35 -22.91 -19.17
CA GLN A 59 -9.61 -22.46 -20.34
C GLN A 59 -9.01 -21.06 -20.15
N LEU A 60 -9.75 -20.13 -19.54
CA LEU A 60 -9.26 -18.78 -19.23
C LEU A 60 -8.16 -18.79 -18.15
N HIS A 61 -8.25 -19.70 -17.18
CA HIS A 61 -7.20 -19.94 -16.22
C HIS A 61 -5.91 -20.45 -16.89
N GLU A 62 -6.03 -21.47 -17.74
CA GLU A 62 -4.89 -22.08 -18.42
C GLU A 62 -4.20 -21.14 -19.42
N LEU A 63 -4.97 -20.33 -20.17
CA LEU A 63 -4.41 -19.43 -21.18
C LEU A 63 -3.91 -18.10 -20.59
N TYR A 64 -4.63 -17.54 -19.63
CA TYR A 64 -4.42 -16.14 -19.20
C TYR A 64 -4.19 -16.00 -17.69
N GLY A 65 -4.23 -17.09 -16.92
CA GLY A 65 -4.08 -17.04 -15.47
C GLY A 65 -5.26 -16.43 -14.74
N PHE A 66 -6.44 -16.39 -15.35
CA PHE A 66 -7.64 -15.88 -14.68
C PHE A 66 -8.06 -16.81 -13.54
N ASP A 67 -8.72 -16.28 -12.53
CA ASP A 67 -9.17 -17.04 -11.37
C ASP A 67 -10.47 -17.79 -11.70
N GLU A 68 -10.33 -19.12 -11.89
CA GLU A 68 -11.45 -20.01 -12.19
C GLU A 68 -12.53 -19.95 -11.10
N GLY A 69 -12.13 -19.86 -9.82
CA GLY A 69 -13.05 -19.79 -8.69
C GLY A 69 -13.90 -18.53 -8.77
N LEU A 70 -13.27 -17.37 -8.95
CA LEU A 70 -13.93 -16.08 -9.09
C LEU A 70 -14.93 -16.05 -10.25
N ILE A 71 -14.57 -16.65 -11.39
CA ILE A 71 -15.43 -16.72 -12.58
C ILE A 71 -16.67 -17.58 -12.32
N LEU A 72 -16.53 -18.67 -11.56
CA LEU A 72 -17.61 -19.64 -11.34
C LEU A 72 -18.50 -19.30 -10.15
N THR A 73 -17.93 -18.75 -9.08
CA THR A 73 -18.66 -18.53 -7.81
C THR A 73 -18.95 -17.06 -7.56
N GLY A 74 -18.25 -16.11 -8.20
CA GLY A 74 -18.36 -14.68 -7.90
C GLY A 74 -17.87 -14.28 -6.51
N GLU A 75 -17.56 -15.25 -5.66
CA GLU A 75 -16.93 -15.06 -4.37
C GLU A 75 -15.43 -14.85 -4.57
N TYR A 76 -14.95 -13.66 -4.21
CA TYR A 76 -13.53 -13.38 -4.09
C TYR A 76 -12.96 -14.23 -2.96
N LYS A 77 -12.52 -15.44 -3.30
CA LYS A 77 -11.61 -16.18 -2.44
C LYS A 77 -10.28 -15.47 -2.55
N LYS A 78 -10.02 -14.54 -1.61
CA LYS A 78 -8.66 -14.02 -1.37
C LYS A 78 -7.72 -15.20 -1.44
N SER A 79 -6.86 -15.23 -2.45
CA SER A 79 -5.82 -16.23 -2.56
C SER A 79 -5.09 -16.29 -1.23
N THR A 80 -4.71 -17.49 -0.81
CA THR A 80 -4.21 -17.78 0.53
C THR A 80 -3.04 -16.85 0.92
N ASP A 81 -2.26 -16.39 -0.07
CA ASP A 81 -1.17 -15.42 0.09
C ASP A 81 -1.61 -14.00 0.51
N GLU A 82 -2.81 -13.55 0.12
CA GLU A 82 -3.37 -12.27 0.56
C GLU A 82 -4.01 -12.37 1.94
N GLN A 83 -4.55 -13.53 2.32
CA GLN A 83 -5.05 -13.77 3.68
C GLN A 83 -3.91 -13.72 4.72
N PHE A 84 -2.71 -14.22 4.38
CA PHE A 84 -1.55 -14.11 5.26
C PHE A 84 -1.07 -12.68 5.48
N LYS A 85 -1.23 -11.79 4.49
CA LYS A 85 -0.89 -10.37 4.63
C LYS A 85 -1.89 -9.60 5.48
N GLU A 86 -3.17 -9.91 5.34
CA GLU A 86 -4.24 -9.21 6.07
C GLU A 86 -4.32 -9.65 7.54
N GLN A 87 -4.04 -10.92 7.88
CA GLN A 87 -4.05 -11.39 9.28
C GLN A 87 -2.83 -10.98 10.10
N ASN A 88 -1.77 -10.48 9.45
CA ASN A 88 -0.56 -9.99 10.13
C ASN A 88 -0.40 -8.46 10.03
N THR A 89 -1.46 -7.73 9.66
CA THR A 89 -1.47 -6.28 9.83
C THR A 89 -1.47 -5.94 11.33
N PHE A 90 -0.82 -4.83 11.69
CA PHE A 90 -0.73 -4.35 13.07
C PHE A 90 -2.10 -4.36 13.76
N GLU A 91 -3.14 -3.91 13.06
CA GLU A 91 -4.52 -3.81 13.55
C GLU A 91 -5.17 -5.16 13.92
N ASN A 92 -4.72 -6.26 13.30
CA ASN A 92 -5.24 -7.61 13.52
C ASN A 92 -4.43 -8.40 14.56
N LEU A 93 -3.35 -7.84 15.11
CA LEU A 93 -2.60 -8.48 16.19
C LEU A 93 -3.35 -8.37 17.52
N PRO A 94 -3.20 -9.34 18.43
CA PRO A 94 -3.61 -9.19 19.82
C PRO A 94 -3.03 -7.91 20.46
N ILE A 95 -3.83 -7.24 21.30
CA ILE A 95 -3.50 -5.92 21.89
C ILE A 95 -2.12 -5.90 22.56
N ASN A 96 -1.74 -6.98 23.24
CA ASN A 96 -0.42 -7.08 23.89
C ASN A 96 0.74 -7.02 22.88
N LYS A 97 0.61 -7.65 21.71
CA LYS A 97 1.62 -7.59 20.64
C LYS A 97 1.66 -6.22 19.99
N GLN A 98 0.49 -5.59 19.78
CA GLN A 98 0.43 -4.22 19.28
C GLN A 98 1.18 -3.26 20.22
N LEU A 99 0.96 -3.39 21.53
CA LEU A 99 1.62 -2.57 22.54
C LEU A 99 3.13 -2.77 22.54
N GLU A 100 3.62 -4.00 22.43
CA GLU A 100 5.05 -4.28 22.36
C GLU A 100 5.72 -3.61 21.14
N ILE A 101 5.06 -3.68 19.97
CA ILE A 101 5.53 -3.03 18.74
C ILE A 101 5.58 -1.51 18.93
N LEU A 102 4.50 -0.89 19.42
CA LEU A 102 4.46 0.56 19.66
C LEU A 102 5.53 1.03 20.66
N HIS A 103 5.77 0.28 21.72
CA HIS A 103 6.81 0.60 22.69
C HIS A 103 8.20 0.56 22.06
N LYS A 104 8.47 -0.42 21.21
CA LYS A 104 9.74 -0.55 20.49
C LYS A 104 9.93 0.60 19.49
N GLU A 105 8.90 0.94 18.73
CA GLU A 105 8.91 2.04 17.77
C GLU A 105 9.10 3.40 18.44
N ASN A 106 8.36 3.69 19.52
CA ASN A 106 8.55 4.92 20.29
C ASN A 106 9.97 5.06 20.86
N LYS A 107 10.56 3.95 21.31
CA LYS A 107 11.95 3.95 21.79
C LYS A 107 12.94 4.24 20.65
N ALA A 108 12.69 3.73 19.46
CA ALA A 108 13.52 4.01 18.28
C ALA A 108 13.39 5.47 17.84
N LEU A 109 12.16 5.98 17.74
CA LEU A 109 11.87 7.38 17.41
C LEU A 109 12.52 8.34 18.40
N LYS A 110 12.47 8.04 19.71
CA LYS A 110 13.10 8.88 20.72
C LYS A 110 14.61 9.01 20.50
N ARG A 111 15.30 7.90 20.21
CA ARG A 111 16.75 7.92 19.91
C ARG A 111 17.07 8.73 18.65
N GLU A 112 16.19 8.67 17.66
CA GLU A 112 16.39 9.40 16.40
C GLU A 112 16.20 10.91 16.60
N ILE A 113 15.23 11.31 17.41
CA ILE A 113 15.07 12.71 17.85
C ILE A 113 16.34 13.18 18.58
N ASP A 114 16.86 12.38 19.51
CA ASP A 114 18.07 12.74 20.25
C ASP A 114 19.28 12.91 19.30
N ARG A 115 19.43 12.03 18.31
CA ARG A 115 20.46 12.15 17.27
C ARG A 115 20.30 13.40 16.41
N MET A 116 19.08 13.70 15.98
CA MET A 116 18.80 14.91 15.21
C MET A 116 19.11 16.18 16.01
N SER A 117 18.81 16.20 17.32
CA SER A 117 19.17 17.31 18.20
C SER A 117 20.67 17.56 18.20
N ILE A 118 21.47 16.50 18.39
CA ILE A 118 22.94 16.59 18.38
C ILE A 118 23.44 17.09 17.01
N MET A 119 22.92 16.54 15.92
CA MET A 119 23.31 16.96 14.58
C MET A 119 22.97 18.43 14.31
N MET A 120 21.85 18.91 14.83
CA MET A 120 21.43 20.30 14.73
C MET A 120 22.37 21.23 15.52
N GLU A 121 22.72 20.85 16.77
CA GLU A 121 23.68 21.58 17.59
C GLU A 121 25.07 21.66 16.94
N ILE A 122 25.55 20.55 16.38
CA ILE A 122 26.83 20.50 15.65
C ILE A 122 26.76 21.40 14.42
N SER A 123 25.69 21.31 13.63
CA SER A 123 25.52 22.12 12.42
C SER A 123 25.48 23.61 12.73
N PHE A 124 24.76 24.00 13.80
CA PHE A 124 24.69 25.38 14.27
C PHE A 124 26.04 25.87 14.76
N SER A 125 26.74 25.09 15.58
CA SER A 125 28.09 25.44 16.07
C SER A 125 29.08 25.61 14.93
N THR A 126 29.03 24.71 13.94
CA THR A 126 29.87 24.79 12.73
C THR A 126 29.58 26.08 11.95
N LEU A 127 28.31 26.45 11.81
CA LEU A 127 27.91 27.68 11.13
C LEU A 127 28.40 28.92 11.89
N MET A 128 28.22 28.96 13.20
CA MET A 128 28.67 30.09 14.04
C MET A 128 30.19 30.27 13.97
N ALA A 129 30.96 29.18 13.98
CA ALA A 129 32.40 29.20 13.79
C ALA A 129 32.84 29.71 12.40
N HIS A 130 32.05 29.50 11.34
CA HIS A 130 32.36 30.05 10.01
C HIS A 130 32.15 31.57 9.92
N PHE A 131 31.35 32.15 10.80
CA PHE A 131 30.99 33.57 10.78
C PHE A 131 31.61 34.38 11.94
N ASP A 132 32.50 33.77 12.75
CA ASP A 132 33.06 34.37 13.98
C ASP A 132 31.98 34.95 14.91
N ILE A 133 30.82 34.29 15.00
CA ILE A 133 29.71 34.69 15.86
C ILE A 133 29.84 33.93 17.17
N ASP A 134 30.08 34.62 18.28
CA ASP A 134 30.07 34.02 19.61
C ASP A 134 28.70 33.39 19.91
N SER A 135 28.70 32.17 20.44
CA SER A 135 27.50 31.51 20.94
C SER A 135 26.80 32.42 21.97
N PRO A 136 25.46 32.57 21.95
CA PRO A 136 24.74 33.51 22.81
C PRO A 136 24.84 33.21 24.33
N GLU A 137 25.52 32.15 24.75
CA GLU A 137 25.67 31.79 26.17
C GLU A 137 26.83 32.49 26.91
N GLU A 138 27.75 33.19 26.23
CA GLU A 138 28.94 33.76 26.91
C GLU A 138 28.82 35.23 27.37
N LYS A 139 27.65 35.87 27.30
CA LYS A 139 27.51 37.30 27.67
C LYS A 139 26.70 37.58 28.93
N HIS A 140 26.90 36.83 30.01
CA HIS A 140 26.39 37.23 31.33
C HIS A 140 27.30 36.81 32.50
N LYS A 141 28.52 37.34 32.58
CA LYS A 141 29.36 37.26 33.82
C LYS A 141 30.15 38.52 34.17
N GLU A 142 29.84 39.70 33.65
CA GLU A 142 30.68 40.89 33.90
C GLU A 142 30.03 42.02 34.72
N ASN A 143 28.92 41.78 35.40
CA ASN A 143 28.30 42.80 36.26
C ASN A 143 28.01 42.29 37.69
N GLU A 144 29.01 41.72 38.37
CA GLU A 144 28.98 41.70 39.84
C GLU A 144 29.67 42.96 40.38
N PRO A 145 28.99 43.78 41.21
CA PRO A 145 29.59 44.99 41.77
C PRO A 145 30.66 44.62 42.80
N LYS A 146 31.89 45.11 42.57
CA LYS A 146 33.01 44.99 43.51
C LYS A 146 32.63 45.54 44.88
N SER A 147 32.72 44.70 45.91
CA SER A 147 32.58 45.10 47.31
C SER A 147 33.63 46.14 47.66
N LYS A 148 33.22 47.36 48.01
CA LYS A 148 34.12 48.35 48.60
C LYS A 148 34.42 47.95 50.05
N SER A 149 35.63 47.47 50.28
CA SER A 149 36.21 47.30 51.60
C SER A 149 36.32 48.65 52.30
N LYS A 150 35.69 48.77 53.48
CA LYS A 150 35.95 49.85 54.43
C LYS A 150 37.33 49.64 55.04
N ALA A 151 38.14 50.69 55.10
CA ALA A 151 39.28 50.76 55.99
C ALA A 151 39.42 52.19 56.55
N ASN A 152 39.25 52.26 57.87
CA ASN A 152 39.61 53.28 58.87
C ASN A 152 39.17 54.73 58.66
#